data_AF-Q28J17-F1
#
_entry.id   AF-Q28J17-F1
#
_cell.length_a   1.000
_cell.length_b   1.000
_cell.length_c   1.000
_cell.angle_alpha   90.00
_cell.angle_beta   90.00
_cell.angle_gamma   90.00
#
_symmetry.space_group_name_H-M   'P 1'
#
loop_
_entity.id
_entity.type
_entity.pdbx_description
1 polymer ?
#
loop_
_entity_poly.entity_id
_entity_poly.type
_entity_poly.pdbx_seq_one_letter_code
_entity_poly.pdbx_strand_id
1 'polypeptide(L)'
;MNRRNSQTLCGSSDFLICGNCQRVLRKDKKMLIPQASRGPSAFIPEKEFGQANDVNKLTNRLAEEYSTSGRLDNITQVMSFHPQYLESFLRTQFYMLRVDGPLPYHYRHYIAIMAAARHQCVYLINMHVEEFLSTGGSAEWLSGLEYIPQKLKNLNEINKLLAHRPWLIRKEHIQKLVRTGENNWSLAELLHAVVLLAHYHALASFVFGSGINPERDPDTQNGLQTAVRNKFCVCDLANDNNIENTSQTSNDAEQNRDYESELEALMERM
;
A
#
# COMPACT_ATOMS: atom_id res chain seq x y z
N MET A 1 11.22 -55.33 -26.05
CA MET A 1 10.97 -54.63 -27.33
C MET A 1 9.54 -54.11 -27.32
N ASN A 2 9.37 -52.78 -27.32
CA ASN A 2 8.32 -51.96 -27.97
C ASN A 2 6.95 -52.62 -28.27
N ARG A 3 5.76 -52.02 -28.07
CA ARG A 3 5.37 -50.59 -28.14
C ARG A 3 3.83 -50.49 -27.94
N ARG A 4 3.37 -49.27 -27.63
CA ARG A 4 1.99 -48.69 -27.72
C ARG A 4 1.05 -48.92 -26.53
N ASN A 5 1.03 -47.94 -25.62
CA ASN A 5 -0.21 -47.50 -24.99
C ASN A 5 -0.54 -46.10 -25.53
N SER A 6 -1.69 -46.03 -26.20
CA SER A 6 -2.25 -44.81 -26.76
C SER A 6 -2.88 -43.97 -25.66
N GLN A 7 -2.62 -42.67 -25.71
CA GLN A 7 -3.32 -41.64 -24.95
C GLN A 7 -4.82 -41.70 -25.24
N THR A 8 -5.64 -41.55 -24.22
CA THR A 8 -7.03 -41.07 -24.35
C THR A 8 -7.31 -40.10 -23.21
N LEU A 9 -7.40 -38.82 -23.56
CA LEU A 9 -7.87 -37.72 -22.72
C LEU A 9 -9.35 -37.94 -22.40
N CYS A 10 -9.74 -37.81 -21.13
CA CYS A 10 -11.09 -37.34 -20.78
C CYS A 10 -11.14 -36.73 -19.36
N GLY A 11 -11.49 -35.44 -19.26
CA GLY A 11 -12.13 -34.82 -18.09
C GLY A 11 -11.23 -34.33 -16.93
N SER A 12 -10.51 -33.22 -17.11
CA SER A 12 -9.82 -32.49 -16.02
C SER A 12 -10.81 -31.87 -15.04
N SER A 13 -10.73 -32.25 -13.77
CA SER A 13 -11.38 -31.58 -12.64
C SER A 13 -10.31 -30.88 -11.77
N ASP A 14 -9.69 -29.84 -12.32
CA ASP A 14 -8.60 -29.10 -11.67
C ASP A 14 -9.15 -28.05 -10.69
N PHE A 15 -9.37 -28.45 -9.44
CA PHE A 15 -9.60 -27.55 -8.31
C PHE A 15 -8.29 -27.39 -7.52
N LEU A 16 -7.82 -26.17 -7.33
CA LEU A 16 -6.74 -25.86 -6.39
C LEU A 16 -7.33 -25.81 -4.98
N ILE A 17 -6.78 -26.61 -4.06
CA ILE A 17 -7.24 -26.67 -2.66
C ILE A 17 -6.16 -26.03 -1.79
N CYS A 18 -6.54 -25.12 -0.90
CA CYS A 18 -5.59 -24.56 0.06
C CYS A 18 -5.15 -25.64 1.07
N GLY A 19 -3.85 -25.82 1.24
CA GLY A 19 -3.28 -26.79 2.20
C GLY A 19 -3.53 -26.45 3.68
N ASN A 20 -3.95 -25.22 3.99
CA ASN A 20 -4.15 -24.74 5.36
C ASN A 20 -5.62 -24.82 5.82
N CYS A 21 -6.60 -24.41 5.00
CA CYS A 21 -8.02 -24.41 5.37
C CYS A 21 -8.90 -25.38 4.56
N GLN A 22 -8.30 -26.15 3.65
CA GLN A 22 -8.98 -27.11 2.77
C GLN A 22 -10.13 -26.53 1.90
N ARG A 23 -10.23 -25.19 1.78
CA ARG A 23 -11.23 -24.56 0.89
C ARG A 23 -10.77 -24.61 -0.57
N VAL A 24 -11.75 -24.83 -1.45
CA VAL A 24 -11.57 -24.80 -2.91
C VAL A 24 -11.29 -23.36 -3.35
N LEU A 25 -10.11 -23.13 -3.93
CA LEU A 25 -9.77 -21.88 -4.61
C LEU A 25 -10.58 -21.82 -5.91
N ARG A 26 -11.57 -20.93 -5.95
CA ARG A 26 -12.42 -20.75 -7.13
C ARG A 26 -11.57 -20.29 -8.31
N LYS A 27 -11.65 -21.03 -9.42
CA LYS A 27 -11.02 -20.70 -10.71
C LYS A 27 -11.45 -19.29 -11.15
N ASP A 28 -10.55 -18.62 -11.87
CA ASP A 28 -10.75 -17.30 -12.48
C ASP A 28 -12.05 -17.23 -13.29
N LYS A 29 -13.10 -16.70 -12.67
CA LYS A 29 -14.20 -16.09 -13.41
C LYS A 29 -13.90 -14.61 -13.45
N LYS A 30 -13.66 -14.08 -14.66
CA LYS A 30 -13.71 -12.64 -14.94
C LYS A 30 -15.11 -12.16 -14.54
N MET A 31 -15.26 -11.68 -13.30
CA MET A 31 -16.50 -11.08 -12.84
C MET A 31 -16.44 -9.61 -13.21
N LEU A 32 -17.29 -9.26 -14.17
CA LEU A 32 -17.60 -7.91 -14.59
C LEU A 32 -18.41 -7.22 -13.48
N ILE A 33 -17.80 -6.27 -12.77
CA ILE A 33 -18.48 -5.42 -11.79
C ILE A 33 -18.53 -4.00 -12.38
N PRO A 34 -19.72 -3.37 -12.50
CA PRO A 34 -19.83 -1.98 -12.91
C PRO A 34 -19.08 -1.05 -11.94
N GLN A 35 -18.15 -0.24 -12.46
CA GLN A 35 -17.44 0.75 -11.67
C GLN A 35 -18.36 1.97 -11.46
N ALA A 36 -18.85 2.16 -10.23
CA ALA A 36 -19.27 3.49 -9.80
C ALA A 36 -18.00 4.37 -9.72
N SER A 37 -18.05 5.60 -10.22
CA SER A 37 -16.94 6.55 -10.09
C SER A 37 -16.65 6.78 -8.60
N ARG A 38 -15.63 6.09 -8.09
CA ARG A 38 -15.12 6.34 -6.75
C ARG A 38 -14.09 7.46 -6.90
N GLY A 39 -14.32 8.60 -6.24
CA GLY A 39 -13.34 9.68 -6.15
C GLY A 39 -12.07 9.25 -5.42
N PRO A 40 -11.16 10.17 -5.08
CA PRO A 40 -9.88 9.82 -4.43
C PRO A 40 -10.02 9.09 -3.08
N SER A 41 -11.12 9.35 -2.37
CA SER A 41 -11.45 8.73 -1.08
C SER A 41 -12.86 8.13 -1.10
N ALA A 42 -13.07 7.06 -0.34
CA ALA A 42 -14.38 6.48 -0.07
C ALA A 42 -15.16 7.26 1.00
N PHE A 43 -14.48 8.12 1.77
CA PHE A 43 -15.06 8.89 2.89
C PHE A 43 -15.35 10.35 2.50
N ILE A 44 -14.66 10.88 1.50
CA ILE A 44 -14.83 12.27 1.04
C ILE A 44 -15.60 12.28 -0.30
N PRO A 45 -16.74 12.99 -0.40
CA PRO A 45 -17.49 13.13 -1.65
C PRO A 45 -16.67 13.72 -2.80
N GLU A 46 -16.79 13.16 -4.01
CA GLU A 46 -16.02 13.57 -5.20
C GLU A 46 -16.17 15.07 -5.54
N LYS A 47 -17.34 15.65 -5.24
CA LYS A 47 -17.63 17.08 -5.45
C LYS A 47 -16.75 18.03 -4.63
N GLU A 48 -16.14 17.57 -3.54
CA GLU A 48 -15.37 18.43 -2.63
C GLU A 48 -13.94 18.67 -3.13
N PHE A 49 -13.38 17.74 -3.91
CA PHE A 49 -12.05 17.87 -4.51
C PHE A 49 -11.97 18.96 -5.60
N GLY A 50 -13.11 19.43 -6.12
CA GLY A 50 -13.19 20.40 -7.21
C GLY A 50 -13.39 21.87 -6.79
N GLN A 51 -13.53 22.18 -5.49
CA GLN A 51 -14.13 23.45 -5.06
C GLN A 51 -13.17 24.60 -4.70
N ALA A 52 -11.85 24.48 -4.87
CA ALA A 52 -10.91 25.56 -4.54
C ALA A 52 -9.84 25.77 -5.63
N ASN A 53 -10.11 26.66 -6.59
CA ASN A 53 -9.23 26.93 -7.73
C ASN A 53 -7.78 27.27 -7.34
N ASP A 54 -7.56 28.01 -6.25
CA ASP A 54 -6.21 28.41 -5.83
C ASP A 54 -5.46 27.30 -5.09
N VAL A 55 -6.16 26.47 -4.30
CA VAL A 55 -5.59 25.28 -3.66
C VAL A 55 -5.23 24.25 -4.72
N ASN A 56 -6.06 24.07 -5.75
CA ASN A 56 -5.78 23.16 -6.85
C ASN A 56 -4.56 23.62 -7.67
N LYS A 57 -4.40 24.92 -7.92
CA LYS A 57 -3.19 25.46 -8.56
C LYS A 57 -1.94 25.23 -7.72
N LEU A 58 -2.00 25.45 -6.40
CA LEU A 58 -0.87 25.20 -5.51
C LEU A 58 -0.52 23.70 -5.48
N THR A 59 -1.52 22.83 -5.35
CA THR A 59 -1.38 21.37 -5.34
C THR A 59 -0.73 20.88 -6.64
N ASN A 60 -1.20 21.36 -7.79
CA ASN A 60 -0.61 21.02 -9.09
C ASN A 60 0.85 21.46 -9.18
N ARG A 61 1.19 22.69 -8.77
CA ARG A 61 2.58 23.17 -8.78
C ARG A 61 3.49 22.34 -7.88
N LEU A 62 3.03 22.03 -6.66
CA LEU A 62 3.78 21.18 -5.73
C LEU A 62 3.97 19.77 -6.29
N ALA A 63 2.94 19.21 -6.93
CA ALA A 63 3.06 17.91 -7.58
C ALA A 63 3.96 17.94 -8.80
N GLU A 64 3.93 19.00 -9.62
CA GLU A 64 4.89 19.17 -10.74
C GLU A 64 6.33 19.28 -10.24
N GLU A 65 6.55 19.93 -9.09
CA GLU A 65 7.88 20.08 -8.49
C GLU A 65 8.41 18.77 -7.90
N TYR A 66 7.55 17.98 -7.27
CA TYR A 66 7.97 16.83 -6.46
C TYR A 66 7.56 15.44 -6.99
N SER A 67 6.64 15.35 -7.97
CA SER A 67 6.14 14.09 -8.55
C SER A 67 6.71 13.83 -9.94
N THR A 68 7.06 12.57 -10.23
CA THR A 68 7.62 12.13 -11.52
C THR A 68 6.58 11.78 -12.56
N SER A 69 5.36 11.42 -12.15
CA SER A 69 4.31 11.01 -13.09
C SER A 69 3.56 12.20 -13.70
N GLY A 70 3.76 13.42 -13.15
CA GLY A 70 2.96 14.60 -13.47
C GLY A 70 1.46 14.45 -13.12
N ARG A 71 1.07 13.33 -12.49
CA ARG A 71 -0.30 13.02 -12.10
C ARG A 71 -0.44 13.09 -10.58
N LEU A 72 -1.51 13.72 -10.13
CA LEU A 72 -1.91 13.70 -8.74
C LEU A 72 -2.48 12.33 -8.38
N ASP A 73 -1.72 11.55 -7.61
CA ASP A 73 -2.26 10.33 -7.00
C ASP A 73 -3.36 10.67 -5.97
N ASN A 74 -4.17 9.68 -5.61
CA ASN A 74 -5.30 9.85 -4.72
C ASN A 74 -4.86 10.28 -3.30
N ILE A 75 -3.67 9.89 -2.86
CA ILE A 75 -3.08 10.35 -1.59
C ILE A 75 -2.88 11.87 -1.62
N THR A 76 -2.22 12.37 -2.67
CA THR A 76 -1.93 13.79 -2.88
C THR A 76 -3.22 14.59 -2.98
N GLN A 77 -4.22 14.07 -3.68
CA GLN A 77 -5.54 14.71 -3.78
C GLN A 77 -6.22 14.84 -2.41
N VAL A 78 -6.15 13.81 -1.57
CA VAL A 78 -6.75 13.87 -0.21
C VAL A 78 -5.91 14.73 0.75
N MET A 79 -4.59 14.72 0.63
CA MET A 79 -3.74 15.62 1.43
C MET A 79 -3.88 17.09 1.01
N SER A 80 -4.40 17.38 -0.18
CA SER A 80 -4.58 18.75 -0.69
C SER A 80 -5.55 19.60 0.13
N PHE A 81 -6.46 18.99 0.91
CA PHE A 81 -7.27 19.69 1.90
C PHE A 81 -6.43 20.40 2.97
N HIS A 82 -5.15 20.02 3.13
CA HIS A 82 -4.20 20.63 4.05
C HIS A 82 -2.88 21.00 3.33
N PRO A 83 -2.84 22.12 2.59
CA PRO A 83 -1.73 22.43 1.68
C PRO A 83 -0.35 22.51 2.34
N GLN A 84 -0.26 23.06 3.55
CA GLN A 84 1.00 23.17 4.30
C GLN A 84 1.54 21.79 4.72
N TYR A 85 0.64 20.87 5.06
CA TYR A 85 1.00 19.48 5.35
C TYR A 85 1.42 18.77 4.06
N LEU A 86 0.67 18.97 2.98
CA LEU A 86 0.98 18.38 1.67
C LEU A 86 2.38 18.79 1.17
N GLU A 87 2.73 20.07 1.24
CA GLU A 87 4.07 20.55 0.85
C GLU A 87 5.16 19.84 1.64
N SER A 88 5.00 19.74 2.96
CA SER A 88 5.97 19.04 3.82
C SER A 88 6.05 17.54 3.49
N PHE A 89 4.92 16.91 3.19
CA PHE A 89 4.83 15.52 2.78
C PHE A 89 5.55 15.25 1.46
N LEU A 90 5.21 16.00 0.40
CA LEU A 90 5.79 15.84 -0.94
C LEU A 90 7.30 16.09 -0.93
N ARG A 91 7.73 17.16 -0.25
CA ARG A 91 9.16 17.46 -0.07
C ARG A 91 9.88 16.30 0.63
N THR A 92 9.29 15.76 1.69
CA THR A 92 9.87 14.60 2.41
C THR A 92 9.99 13.38 1.50
N GLN A 93 8.93 13.05 0.74
CA GLN A 93 8.96 11.94 -0.22
C GLN A 93 10.02 12.13 -1.30
N PHE A 94 10.15 13.34 -1.84
CA PHE A 94 11.16 13.67 -2.83
C PHE A 94 12.59 13.42 -2.30
N TYR A 95 12.93 13.91 -1.11
CA TYR A 95 14.25 13.65 -0.50
C TYR A 95 14.47 12.17 -0.21
N MET A 96 13.46 11.46 0.29
CA MET A 96 13.60 10.05 0.61
C MET A 96 13.79 9.18 -0.63
N LEU A 97 13.07 9.44 -1.73
CA LEU A 97 12.98 8.54 -2.87
C LEU A 97 13.76 9.01 -4.10
N ARG A 98 13.99 10.31 -4.30
CA ARG A 98 14.50 10.86 -5.57
C ARG A 98 15.85 11.55 -5.46
N VAL A 99 16.20 12.09 -4.30
CA VAL A 99 17.50 12.76 -4.12
C VAL A 99 18.61 11.74 -3.88
N ASP A 100 19.80 12.00 -4.41
CA ASP A 100 20.97 11.15 -4.17
C ASP A 100 21.20 10.95 -2.67
N GLY A 101 21.53 9.72 -2.30
CA GLY A 101 21.57 9.31 -0.90
C GLY A 101 22.26 7.96 -0.73
N PRO A 102 22.34 7.46 0.52
CA PRO A 102 23.12 6.27 0.85
C PRO A 102 22.57 4.98 0.22
N LEU A 103 21.29 4.97 -0.19
CA LEU A 103 20.64 3.80 -0.78
C LEU A 103 20.36 3.98 -2.28
N PRO A 104 20.55 2.93 -3.10
CA PRO A 104 20.09 2.91 -4.50
C PRO A 104 18.56 3.04 -4.61
N TYR A 105 18.05 3.66 -5.67
CA TYR A 105 16.61 3.92 -5.86
C TYR A 105 15.73 2.68 -5.74
N HIS A 106 16.08 1.57 -6.41
CA HIS A 106 15.34 0.32 -6.31
C HIS A 106 15.34 -0.28 -4.89
N TYR A 107 16.40 -0.08 -4.09
CA TYR A 107 16.36 -0.49 -2.67
C TYR A 107 15.32 0.30 -1.89
N ARG A 108 15.21 1.62 -2.14
CA ARG A 108 14.27 2.50 -1.44
C ARG A 108 12.82 2.08 -1.69
N HIS A 109 12.48 1.83 -2.95
CA HIS A 109 11.14 1.35 -3.33
C HIS A 109 10.86 -0.06 -2.79
N TYR A 110 11.85 -0.96 -2.81
CA TYR A 110 11.65 -2.28 -2.22
C TYR A 110 11.46 -2.24 -0.68
N ILE A 111 12.17 -1.36 0.02
CA ILE A 111 11.97 -1.13 1.45
C ILE A 111 10.57 -0.58 1.72
N ALA A 112 10.06 0.31 0.86
CA ALA A 112 8.68 0.80 0.93
C ALA A 112 7.65 -0.33 0.75
N ILE A 113 7.87 -1.25 -0.22
CA ILE A 113 7.05 -2.46 -0.38
C ILE A 113 7.08 -3.31 0.90
N MET A 114 8.26 -3.56 1.46
CA MET A 114 8.41 -4.33 2.70
C MET A 114 7.65 -3.69 3.87
N ALA A 115 7.65 -2.35 3.96
CA ALA A 115 6.94 -1.61 5.00
C ALA A 115 5.42 -1.72 4.82
N ALA A 116 4.91 -1.39 3.63
CA ALA A 116 3.48 -1.45 3.31
C ALA A 116 2.89 -2.86 3.47
N ALA A 117 3.68 -3.89 3.15
CA ALA A 117 3.30 -5.30 3.32
C ALA A 117 3.04 -5.68 4.79
N ARG A 118 3.62 -4.98 5.78
CA ARG A 118 3.35 -5.22 7.21
C ARG A 118 1.90 -4.97 7.60
N HIS A 119 1.19 -4.14 6.84
CA HIS A 119 -0.21 -3.77 7.04
C HIS A 119 -1.11 -4.21 5.88
N GLN A 120 -0.61 -5.05 4.97
CA GLN A 120 -1.35 -5.52 3.78
C GLN A 120 -1.91 -4.36 2.92
N CYS A 121 -1.19 -3.23 2.87
CA CYS A 121 -1.61 -2.04 2.14
C CYS A 121 -1.34 -2.22 0.64
N VAL A 122 -2.25 -2.88 -0.08
CA VAL A 122 -2.11 -3.19 -1.52
C VAL A 122 -1.91 -1.93 -2.37
N TYR A 123 -2.56 -0.82 -1.99
CA TYR A 123 -2.40 0.47 -2.67
C TYR A 123 -0.92 0.89 -2.74
N LEU A 124 -0.25 0.96 -1.58
CA LEU A 124 1.16 1.38 -1.50
C LEU A 124 2.11 0.32 -2.08
N ILE A 125 1.78 -0.96 -1.93
CA ILE A 125 2.57 -2.05 -2.55
C ILE A 125 2.59 -1.85 -4.07
N ASN A 126 1.43 -1.69 -4.71
CA ASN A 126 1.36 -1.56 -6.17
C ASN A 126 2.08 -0.31 -6.66
N MET A 127 1.86 0.83 -6.00
CA MET A 127 2.56 2.09 -6.31
C MET A 127 4.09 1.92 -6.31
N HIS A 128 4.65 1.20 -5.32
CA HIS A 128 6.09 1.00 -5.25
C HIS A 128 6.61 -0.17 -6.09
N VAL A 129 5.78 -1.13 -6.46
CA VAL A 129 6.16 -2.17 -7.43
C VAL A 129 6.47 -1.53 -8.78
N GLU A 130 5.61 -0.61 -9.24
CA GLU A 130 5.82 0.11 -10.50
C GLU A 130 7.12 0.92 -10.49
N GLU A 131 7.35 1.71 -9.43
CA GLU A 131 8.57 2.52 -9.26
C GLU A 131 9.83 1.67 -9.02
N PHE A 132 9.70 0.52 -8.35
CA PHE A 132 10.81 -0.41 -8.15
C PHE A 132 11.30 -0.96 -9.50
N LEU A 133 10.38 -1.37 -10.37
CA LEU A 133 10.71 -1.87 -11.70
C LEU A 133 11.26 -0.76 -12.60
N SER A 134 10.67 0.44 -12.56
CA SER A 134 11.13 1.59 -13.36
C SER A 134 12.55 2.04 -13.00
N THR A 135 12.97 1.84 -11.76
CA THR A 135 14.32 2.16 -11.25
C THR A 135 15.32 1.00 -11.38
N GLY A 136 14.99 -0.03 -12.17
CA GLY A 136 15.89 -1.15 -12.49
C GLY A 136 15.90 -2.29 -11.47
N GLY A 137 14.89 -2.37 -10.61
CA GLY A 137 14.71 -3.47 -9.68
C GLY A 137 14.46 -4.82 -10.38
N SER A 138 15.03 -5.91 -9.84
CA SER A 138 14.79 -7.26 -10.37
C SER A 138 13.39 -7.75 -10.03
N ALA A 139 12.60 -8.12 -11.04
CA ALA A 139 11.26 -8.67 -10.86
C ALA A 139 11.24 -9.94 -9.99
N GLU A 140 12.34 -10.70 -9.94
CA GLU A 140 12.46 -11.89 -9.09
C GLU A 140 12.27 -11.55 -7.60
N TRP A 141 12.68 -10.36 -7.16
CA TRP A 141 12.54 -9.92 -5.77
C TRP A 141 11.07 -9.85 -5.34
N LEU A 142 10.17 -9.58 -6.28
CA LEU A 142 8.73 -9.52 -6.03
C LEU A 142 8.09 -10.89 -5.80
N SER A 143 8.85 -11.98 -5.97
CA SER A 143 8.38 -13.35 -5.74
C SER A 143 8.43 -13.78 -4.27
N GLY A 144 9.08 -13.01 -3.39
CA GLY A 144 9.16 -13.30 -1.95
C GLY A 144 10.47 -12.87 -1.29
N LEU A 145 10.50 -12.87 0.05
CA LEU A 145 11.69 -12.49 0.83
C LEU A 145 12.86 -13.47 0.64
N GLU A 146 12.63 -14.65 0.10
CA GLU A 146 13.65 -15.62 -0.26
C GLU A 146 14.46 -15.20 -1.50
N TYR A 147 13.89 -14.37 -2.38
CA TYR A 147 14.51 -13.95 -3.65
C TYR A 147 15.29 -12.63 -3.58
N ILE A 148 15.36 -11.99 -2.40
CA ILE A 148 16.06 -10.70 -2.23
C ILE A 148 17.49 -10.86 -1.68
N PRO A 149 18.36 -9.84 -1.83
CA PRO A 149 19.68 -9.83 -1.21
C PRO A 149 19.61 -9.99 0.31
N GLN A 150 20.58 -10.71 0.88
CA GLN A 150 20.65 -10.96 2.31
C GLN A 150 20.64 -9.66 3.14
N LYS A 151 21.24 -8.58 2.62
CA LYS A 151 21.21 -7.24 3.23
C LYS A 151 19.79 -6.77 3.53
N LEU A 152 18.86 -6.93 2.57
CA LEU A 152 17.44 -6.56 2.75
C LEU A 152 16.70 -7.57 3.64
N LYS A 153 17.01 -8.88 3.55
CA LYS A 153 16.42 -9.88 4.47
C LYS A 153 16.71 -9.56 5.93
N ASN A 154 17.94 -9.12 6.23
CA ASN A 154 18.36 -8.76 7.58
C ASN A 154 17.52 -7.61 8.16
N LEU A 155 17.01 -6.70 7.32
CA LEU A 155 16.15 -5.59 7.73
C LEU A 155 14.74 -6.03 8.18
N ASN A 156 14.31 -7.26 7.88
CA ASN A 156 12.94 -7.69 8.15
C ASN A 156 12.58 -7.75 9.64
N GLU A 157 13.55 -8.06 10.51
CA GLU A 157 13.33 -8.09 11.96
C GLU A 157 12.95 -6.69 12.48
N ILE A 158 13.70 -5.66 12.11
CA ILE A 158 13.42 -4.29 12.56
C ILE A 158 12.15 -3.73 11.90
N ASN A 159 11.87 -4.06 10.62
CA ASN A 159 10.62 -3.71 9.95
C ASN A 159 9.40 -4.25 10.72
N LYS A 160 9.45 -5.52 11.15
CA LYS A 160 8.39 -6.13 11.97
C LYS A 160 8.20 -5.41 13.30
N LEU A 161 9.27 -5.05 13.98
CA LEU A 161 9.19 -4.38 15.28
C LEU A 161 8.66 -2.95 15.13
N LEU A 162 9.16 -2.18 14.18
CA LEU A 162 8.71 -0.80 13.91
C LEU A 162 7.21 -0.74 13.64
N ALA A 163 6.68 -1.64 12.80
CA ALA A 163 5.27 -1.62 12.40
C ALA A 163 4.29 -1.96 13.53
N HIS A 164 4.71 -2.77 14.51
CA HIS A 164 3.77 -3.43 15.43
C HIS A 164 4.07 -3.17 16.91
N ARG A 165 5.34 -3.12 17.30
CA ARG A 165 5.80 -2.99 18.71
C ARG A 165 7.16 -2.27 18.77
N PRO A 166 7.24 -0.98 18.39
CA PRO A 166 8.51 -0.27 18.26
C PRO A 166 9.32 -0.18 19.57
N TRP A 167 8.65 -0.20 20.73
CA TRP A 167 9.29 -0.22 22.05
C TRP A 167 10.13 -1.48 22.35
N LEU A 168 10.00 -2.55 21.54
CA LEU A 168 10.83 -3.75 21.66
C LEU A 168 12.17 -3.63 20.93
N ILE A 169 12.41 -2.54 20.20
CA ILE A 169 13.70 -2.30 19.56
C ILE A 169 14.76 -2.05 20.64
N ARG A 170 15.90 -2.70 20.47
CA ARG A 170 17.03 -2.69 21.40
C ARG A 170 18.33 -2.54 20.61
N LYS A 171 19.41 -2.12 21.28
CA LYS A 171 20.74 -1.93 20.68
C LYS A 171 21.24 -3.16 19.93
N GLU A 172 20.86 -4.37 20.35
CA GLU A 172 21.28 -5.62 19.70
C GLU A 172 20.71 -5.75 18.28
N HIS A 173 19.49 -5.26 18.04
CA HIS A 173 18.89 -5.25 16.70
C HIS A 173 19.68 -4.33 15.76
N ILE A 174 20.10 -3.15 16.26
CA ILE A 174 20.94 -2.22 15.50
C ILE A 174 22.32 -2.82 15.26
N GLN A 175 22.94 -3.37 16.30
CA GLN A 175 24.27 -3.98 16.21
C GLN A 175 24.30 -5.14 15.20
N LYS A 176 23.25 -5.96 15.10
CA LYS A 176 23.16 -7.02 14.09
C LYS A 176 23.21 -6.48 12.65
N LEU A 177 22.67 -5.29 12.40
CA LEU A 177 22.59 -4.68 11.07
C LEU A 177 23.87 -3.95 10.66
N VAL A 178 24.59 -3.36 11.62
CA VAL A 178 25.78 -2.52 11.37
C VAL A 178 27.12 -3.20 11.70
N ARG A 179 27.11 -4.52 11.99
CA ARG A 179 28.35 -5.28 12.22
C ARG A 179 29.26 -5.25 10.98
N THR A 180 30.55 -5.47 11.16
CA THR A 180 31.50 -5.56 10.03
C THR A 180 31.39 -6.93 9.35
N GLY A 181 31.43 -6.97 8.02
CA GLY A 181 31.30 -8.19 7.21
C GLY A 181 30.49 -7.97 5.93
N GLU A 182 30.16 -9.06 5.23
CA GLU A 182 29.33 -9.02 4.02
C GLU A 182 27.86 -8.70 4.33
N ASN A 183 27.16 -8.00 3.41
CA ASN A 183 25.73 -7.68 3.50
C ASN A 183 25.30 -6.78 4.67
N ASN A 184 26.24 -6.02 5.26
CA ASN A 184 25.95 -5.12 6.36
C ASN A 184 25.48 -3.74 5.90
N TRP A 185 24.81 -3.06 6.81
CA TRP A 185 24.34 -1.69 6.65
C TRP A 185 25.35 -0.71 7.24
N SER A 186 25.72 0.31 6.49
CA SER A 186 26.29 1.50 7.12
C SER A 186 25.23 2.20 7.97
N LEU A 187 25.66 3.04 8.93
CA LEU A 187 24.72 3.79 9.77
C LEU A 187 23.83 4.72 8.93
N ALA A 188 24.38 5.36 7.89
CA ALA A 188 23.65 6.24 7.00
C ALA A 188 22.58 5.48 6.19
N GLU A 189 22.93 4.32 5.63
CA GLU A 189 21.97 3.46 4.94
C GLU A 189 20.86 2.98 5.88
N LEU A 190 21.22 2.56 7.10
CA LEU A 190 20.25 2.07 8.08
C LEU A 190 19.28 3.16 8.51
N LEU A 191 19.78 4.38 8.78
CA LEU A 191 18.92 5.52 9.12
C LEU A 191 17.93 5.82 7.99
N HIS A 192 18.39 5.86 6.74
CA HIS A 192 17.52 6.08 5.58
C HIS A 192 16.47 4.97 5.45
N ALA A 193 16.86 3.71 5.63
CA ALA A 193 15.93 2.58 5.60
C ALA A 193 14.88 2.66 6.72
N VAL A 194 15.27 2.99 7.95
CA VAL A 194 14.33 3.12 9.08
C VAL A 194 13.35 4.27 8.86
N VAL A 195 13.81 5.39 8.29
CA VAL A 195 12.93 6.51 7.91
C VAL A 195 11.92 6.07 6.85
N LEU A 196 12.34 5.34 5.80
CA LEU A 196 11.44 4.77 4.80
C LEU A 196 10.41 3.83 5.43
N LEU A 197 10.86 2.89 6.29
CA LEU A 197 9.97 1.95 6.97
C LEU A 197 8.90 2.68 7.78
N ALA A 198 9.31 3.60 8.67
CA ALA A 198 8.41 4.35 9.51
C ALA A 198 7.43 5.22 8.69
N HIS A 199 7.92 5.88 7.63
CA HIS A 199 7.09 6.68 6.74
C HIS A 199 5.97 5.84 6.11
N TYR A 200 6.30 4.67 5.54
CA TYR A 200 5.30 3.84 4.87
C TYR A 200 4.42 3.02 5.82
N HIS A 201 4.83 2.79 7.07
CA HIS A 201 3.91 2.32 8.12
C HIS A 201 2.87 3.39 8.45
N ALA A 202 3.29 4.65 8.66
CA ALA A 202 2.38 5.76 8.92
C ALA A 202 1.47 6.05 7.73
N LEU A 203 2.01 6.01 6.51
CA LEU A 203 1.24 6.24 5.29
C LEU A 203 0.21 5.13 5.05
N ALA A 204 0.49 3.88 5.45
CA ALA A 204 -0.51 2.81 5.41
C ALA A 204 -1.71 3.14 6.32
N SER A 205 -1.46 3.66 7.53
CA SER A 205 -2.53 4.14 8.43
C SER A 205 -3.33 5.27 7.80
N PHE A 206 -2.68 6.21 7.11
CA PHE A 206 -3.37 7.27 6.37
C PHE A 206 -4.24 6.69 5.24
N VAL A 207 -3.71 5.77 4.43
CA VAL A 207 -4.46 5.13 3.34
C VAL A 207 -5.76 4.50 3.83
N PHE A 208 -5.70 3.75 4.94
CA PHE A 208 -6.88 3.14 5.53
C PHE A 208 -7.79 4.16 6.23
N GLY A 209 -7.22 5.06 7.03
CA GLY A 209 -7.96 6.05 7.82
C GLY A 209 -8.66 7.10 6.96
N SER A 210 -8.14 7.40 5.78
CA SER A 210 -8.73 8.33 4.81
C SER A 210 -9.48 7.60 3.69
N GLY A 211 -9.57 6.26 3.73
CA GLY A 211 -10.36 5.47 2.78
C GLY A 211 -9.89 5.65 1.33
N ILE A 212 -8.59 5.74 1.08
CA ILE A 212 -8.03 6.01 -0.25
C ILE A 212 -8.44 4.91 -1.24
N ASN A 213 -9.03 5.30 -2.37
CA ASN A 213 -9.41 4.37 -3.42
C ASN A 213 -8.20 3.99 -4.30
N PRO A 214 -8.20 2.80 -4.92
CA PRO A 214 -7.19 2.42 -5.92
C PRO A 214 -7.09 3.43 -7.07
N GLU A 215 -5.88 3.59 -7.62
CA GLU A 215 -5.66 4.44 -8.78
C GLU A 215 -6.48 3.99 -10.00
N ARG A 216 -6.96 4.97 -10.77
CA ARG A 216 -7.67 4.70 -12.03
C ARG A 216 -6.66 4.40 -13.13
N ASP A 217 -6.69 3.16 -13.60
CA ASP A 217 -5.89 2.67 -14.72
C ASP A 217 -6.28 3.41 -16.02
N PRO A 218 -5.36 4.16 -16.67
CA PRO A 218 -5.68 4.98 -17.83
C PRO A 218 -6.20 4.17 -19.03
N ASP A 219 -5.84 2.88 -19.13
CA ASP A 219 -6.29 1.99 -20.21
C ASP A 219 -7.72 1.45 -20.01
N THR A 220 -8.33 1.70 -18.85
CA THR A 220 -9.70 1.28 -18.53
C THR A 220 -10.73 2.35 -18.90
N GLN A 221 -10.65 2.91 -20.11
CA GLN A 221 -11.77 3.69 -20.67
C GLN A 221 -13.01 2.82 -20.95
N ASN A 222 -12.84 1.49 -20.98
CA ASN A 222 -13.91 0.53 -21.23
C ASN A 222 -14.30 -0.30 -20.01
N GLY A 223 -14.39 0.29 -18.80
CA GLY A 223 -15.13 -0.29 -17.66
C GLY A 223 -14.89 -1.77 -17.29
N LEU A 224 -13.73 -2.33 -17.65
CA LEU A 224 -13.41 -3.75 -17.53
C LEU A 224 -12.01 -3.88 -16.96
N GLN A 225 -11.89 -4.20 -15.67
CA GLN A 225 -10.62 -4.68 -15.11
C GLN A 225 -10.48 -6.19 -15.29
N THR A 226 -9.30 -6.62 -15.70
CA THR A 226 -8.83 -7.98 -15.45
C THR A 226 -8.16 -7.98 -14.09
N ALA A 227 -8.83 -8.52 -13.06
CA ALA A 227 -8.20 -8.70 -11.76
C ALA A 227 -7.01 -9.65 -11.92
N VAL A 228 -5.78 -9.16 -11.79
CA VAL A 228 -4.65 -10.03 -11.43
C VAL A 228 -4.86 -10.41 -9.98
N ARG A 229 -5.70 -11.44 -9.77
CA ARG A 229 -5.96 -11.98 -8.44
C ARG A 229 -4.77 -12.86 -8.06
N ASN A 230 -3.93 -12.35 -7.16
CA ASN A 230 -2.85 -13.12 -6.57
C ASN A 230 -3.37 -14.48 -6.05
N LYS A 231 -2.58 -15.54 -6.26
CA LYS A 231 -2.90 -16.95 -5.95
C LYS A 231 -3.00 -17.29 -4.45
N PHE A 232 -3.09 -16.30 -3.56
CA PHE A 232 -3.08 -16.51 -2.11
C PHE A 232 -4.47 -16.78 -1.53
N CYS A 233 -4.58 -17.73 -0.60
CA CYS A 233 -5.81 -18.03 0.12
C CYS A 233 -6.11 -16.92 1.14
N VAL A 234 -7.38 -16.51 1.25
CA VAL A 234 -7.88 -15.59 2.30
C VAL A 234 -7.53 -16.08 3.71
N CYS A 235 -7.39 -17.40 3.88
CA CYS A 235 -7.03 -18.05 5.13
C CYS A 235 -5.54 -17.95 5.51
N ASP A 236 -4.65 -17.62 4.56
CA ASP A 236 -3.24 -17.35 4.86
C ASP A 236 -3.07 -15.93 5.45
N LEU A 237 -4.13 -15.12 5.41
CA LEU A 237 -4.21 -13.79 5.99
C LEU A 237 -4.92 -13.93 7.35
N ALA A 238 -4.15 -14.20 8.40
CA ALA A 238 -4.67 -14.10 9.76
C ALA A 238 -5.00 -12.65 10.09
N ASN A 239 -6.26 -12.26 9.89
CA ASN A 239 -6.92 -11.23 10.68
C ASN A 239 -8.45 -11.44 10.59
N ASP A 240 -9.04 -11.98 11.65
CA ASP A 240 -10.49 -12.03 11.83
C ASP A 240 -11.03 -10.62 11.97
N ASN A 241 -11.54 -10.06 10.88
CA ASN A 241 -12.57 -9.03 10.92
C ASN A 241 -13.60 -9.40 9.86
N ASN A 242 -14.63 -10.16 10.28
CA ASN A 242 -15.87 -10.30 9.54
C ASN A 242 -16.49 -8.90 9.40
N ILE A 243 -16.33 -8.27 8.23
CA ILE A 243 -17.17 -7.14 7.84
C ILE A 243 -18.52 -7.74 7.43
N GLU A 244 -19.44 -7.83 8.38
CA GLU A 244 -20.85 -7.98 8.07
C GLU A 244 -21.32 -6.70 7.36
N ASN A 245 -21.81 -6.85 6.12
CA ASN A 245 -22.44 -5.77 5.37
C ASN A 245 -23.69 -5.31 6.11
N THR A 246 -23.56 -4.27 6.93
CA THR A 246 -24.71 -3.59 7.53
C THR A 246 -25.16 -2.52 6.55
N SER A 247 -26.20 -2.81 5.78
CA SER A 247 -26.97 -1.79 5.07
C SER A 247 -27.72 -0.94 6.11
N GLN A 248 -27.12 0.17 6.53
CA GLN A 248 -27.78 1.16 7.36
C GLN A 248 -28.48 2.19 6.47
N THR A 249 -29.80 2.10 6.41
CA THR A 249 -30.68 3.23 6.11
C THR A 249 -30.93 3.95 7.44
N SER A 250 -30.32 5.12 7.65
CA SER A 250 -30.54 5.96 8.83
C SER A 250 -31.13 7.32 8.43
N ASN A 251 -32.08 7.79 9.24
CA ASN A 251 -32.77 9.07 9.06
C ASN A 251 -31.86 10.22 9.51
N ASP A 252 -31.42 11.06 8.57
CA ASP A 252 -30.39 12.10 8.75
C ASP A 252 -30.74 13.24 9.74
N ALA A 253 -32.01 13.39 10.14
CA ALA A 253 -32.46 14.54 10.94
C ALA A 253 -32.31 14.39 12.46
N GLU A 254 -32.28 13.16 12.99
CA GLU A 254 -32.09 12.92 14.42
C GLU A 254 -30.60 12.82 14.79
N GLN A 255 -29.77 12.29 13.89
CA GLN A 255 -28.32 12.15 14.09
C GLN A 255 -27.62 13.52 14.18
N ASN A 256 -28.01 14.51 13.37
CA ASN A 256 -27.34 15.81 13.34
C ASN A 256 -27.48 16.64 14.63
N ARG A 257 -28.56 16.47 15.41
CA ARG A 257 -28.75 17.24 16.66
C ARG A 257 -27.89 16.74 17.81
N ASP A 258 -27.63 15.43 17.88
CA ASP A 258 -26.74 14.87 18.89
C ASP A 258 -25.26 15.25 18.62
N TYR A 259 -24.83 15.28 17.35
CA TYR A 259 -23.47 15.70 17.00
C TYR A 259 -23.14 17.15 17.38
N GLU A 260 -24.10 18.06 17.20
CA GLU A 260 -23.91 19.48 17.53
C GLU A 260 -23.78 19.67 19.06
N SER A 261 -24.58 18.93 19.84
CA SER A 261 -24.51 18.96 21.31
C SER A 261 -23.21 18.34 21.87
N GLU A 262 -22.72 17.25 21.27
CA GLU A 262 -21.44 16.64 21.67
C GLU A 262 -20.24 17.53 21.34
N LEU A 263 -20.27 18.22 20.20
CA LEU A 263 -19.24 19.18 19.81
C LEU A 263 -19.17 20.37 20.77
N GLU A 264 -20.32 20.93 21.13
CA GLU A 264 -20.41 22.01 22.12
C GLU A 264 -19.86 21.56 23.49
N ALA A 265 -20.23 20.36 23.95
CA ALA A 265 -19.74 19.81 25.21
C ALA A 265 -18.22 19.55 25.19
N LEU A 266 -17.64 19.23 24.04
CA LEU A 266 -16.19 19.14 23.88
C LEU A 266 -15.54 20.52 23.96
N MET A 267 -16.09 21.51 23.25
CA MET A 267 -15.58 22.89 23.24
C MET A 267 -15.59 23.51 24.63
N GLU A 268 -16.58 23.19 25.47
CA GLU A 268 -16.64 23.67 26.86
C GLU A 268 -15.58 23.03 27.77
N ARG A 269 -15.12 21.80 27.44
CA ARG A 269 -14.10 21.08 28.23
C ARG A 269 -12.65 21.42 27.85
N MET A 270 -12.43 22.01 26.68
CA MET A 270 -11.10 22.39 26.15
C MET A 270 -10.65 23.75 26.68
#